data_AF-A0A396FB11-F1
#
_entry.id   AF-A0A396FB11-F1
#
_cell.length_a   1.000
_cell.length_b   1.000
_cell.length_c   1.000
_cell.angle_alpha   90.00
_cell.angle_beta   90.00
_cell.angle_gamma   90.00
#
_symmetry.space_group_name_H-M   'P 1'
#
loop_
_entity.id
_entity.type
_entity.pdbx_description
1 polymer ?
#
loop_
_entity_poly.entity_id
_entity_poly.type
_entity_poly.pdbx_seq_one_letter_code
_entity_poly.pdbx_strand_id
1 'polypeptide(L)'
;MEILKRDQGIIVLNQYGKSYIRFMAGGISDKLYQIEISQEELDLVMNSSVNGELIVNRHMNLEPSLPDGLEDRVIIDYLSFSTDYSDRRKQAILDKLHKYGDIFNEFYYYVLRESFEDGVVESGYYASKLVEDFSLSPLGAYNYLIYLREDPQNALADLKAGLPRK
;
A
#
# COMPACT_ATOMS: atom_id res chain seq x y z
N MET A 1 0.47 -4.37 11.13
CA MET A 1 -1.00 -4.54 11.00
C MET A 1 -1.58 -5.37 12.15
N GLU A 2 -2.74 -4.99 12.69
CA GLU A 2 -3.51 -5.77 13.68
C GLU A 2 -4.94 -5.98 13.17
N ILE A 3 -5.39 -7.23 13.07
CA ILE A 3 -6.75 -7.55 12.62
C ILE A 3 -7.68 -7.61 13.82
N LEU A 4 -8.72 -6.79 13.82
CA LEU A 4 -9.69 -6.66 14.91
C LEU A 4 -10.90 -7.55 14.71
N LYS A 5 -11.41 -7.65 13.47
CA LYS A 5 -12.61 -8.42 13.15
C LYS A 5 -12.56 -8.92 11.71
N ARG A 6 -13.12 -10.11 11.48
CA ARG A 6 -13.34 -10.68 10.14
C ARG A 6 -14.80 -11.06 10.02
N ASP A 7 -15.51 -10.39 9.13
CA ASP A 7 -16.89 -10.70 8.75
C ASP A 7 -16.91 -11.01 7.25
N GLN A 8 -17.92 -11.73 6.74
CA GLN A 8 -17.94 -12.21 5.35
C GLN A 8 -17.65 -11.08 4.33
N GLY A 9 -16.49 -11.15 3.67
CA GLY A 9 -16.06 -10.19 2.64
C GLY A 9 -15.36 -8.92 3.18
N ILE A 10 -15.28 -8.74 4.50
CA ILE A 10 -14.76 -7.53 5.13
C ILE A 10 -13.81 -7.85 6.30
N ILE A 11 -12.74 -7.07 6.42
CA ILE A 11 -11.78 -7.13 7.52
C ILE A 11 -11.72 -5.75 8.18
N VAL A 12 -11.92 -5.69 9.49
CA VAL A 12 -11.65 -4.50 10.30
C VAL A 12 -10.27 -4.66 10.92
N LEU A 13 -9.42 -3.64 10.78
CA LEU A 13 -8.03 -3.70 11.21
C LEU A 13 -7.49 -2.35 11.66
N ASN A 14 -6.45 -2.38 12.49
CA ASN A 14 -5.57 -1.25 12.74
C ASN A 14 -4.31 -1.38 11.89
N GLN A 15 -3.93 -0.30 11.22
CA GLN A 15 -2.71 -0.21 10.43
C GLN A 15 -2.22 1.23 10.43
N TYR A 16 -0.91 1.47 10.34
CA TYR A 16 -0.37 2.84 10.15
C TYR A 16 -0.90 3.92 11.12
N GLY A 17 -1.26 3.53 12.35
CA GLY A 17 -1.83 4.44 13.37
C GLY A 17 -3.31 4.80 13.18
N LYS A 18 -4.01 4.13 12.26
CA LYS A 18 -5.41 4.36 11.89
C LYS A 18 -6.21 3.06 11.91
N SER A 19 -7.53 3.19 11.93
CA SER A 19 -8.47 2.08 11.84
C SER A 19 -9.07 2.04 10.44
N TYR A 20 -9.20 0.83 9.89
CA TYR A 20 -9.68 0.65 8.52
C TYR A 20 -10.70 -0.47 8.40
N ILE A 21 -11.55 -0.34 7.38
CA ILE A 21 -12.29 -1.43 6.78
C ILE A 21 -11.64 -1.78 5.44
N ARG A 22 -11.24 -3.04 5.31
CA ARG A 22 -10.72 -3.63 4.08
C ARG A 22 -11.75 -4.58 3.48
N PHE A 23 -12.02 -4.44 2.20
CA PHE A 23 -13.10 -5.16 1.52
C PHE A 23 -12.75 -5.42 0.06
N MET A 24 -13.43 -6.40 -0.53
CA MET A 24 -13.38 -6.67 -1.97
C MET A 24 -14.51 -5.91 -2.65
N ALA A 25 -14.22 -5.18 -3.74
CA ALA A 25 -15.26 -4.54 -4.53
C ALA A 25 -16.00 -5.60 -5.38
N GLY A 26 -17.04 -6.22 -4.81
CA GLY A 26 -17.82 -7.25 -5.50
C GLY A 26 -18.41 -6.78 -6.83
N GLY A 27 -18.31 -7.61 -7.87
CA GLY A 27 -19.02 -7.46 -9.15
C GLY A 27 -18.26 -6.83 -10.31
N ILE A 28 -17.16 -6.09 -10.07
CA ILE A 28 -16.43 -5.38 -11.15
C ILE A 28 -14.92 -5.69 -11.14
N SER A 29 -14.28 -5.97 -9.99
CA SER A 29 -12.88 -6.45 -9.96
C SER A 29 -12.55 -7.23 -8.69
N ASP A 30 -11.61 -8.17 -8.77
CA ASP A 30 -11.03 -8.88 -7.61
C ASP A 30 -10.03 -8.01 -6.83
N LYS A 31 -10.23 -6.68 -6.82
CA LYS A 31 -9.34 -5.74 -6.17
C LYS A 31 -9.73 -5.54 -4.71
N LEU A 32 -8.71 -5.60 -3.86
CA LEU A 32 -8.82 -5.31 -2.44
C LEU A 32 -8.72 -3.81 -2.24
N TYR A 33 -9.66 -3.24 -1.48
CA TYR A 33 -9.68 -1.83 -1.10
C TYR A 33 -9.64 -1.66 0.40
N GLN A 34 -9.25 -0.48 0.85
CA GLN A 34 -9.17 -0.12 2.25
C GLN A 34 -9.65 1.32 2.46
N ILE A 35 -10.60 1.51 3.37
CA ILE A 35 -11.17 2.82 3.75
C ILE A 35 -10.87 3.07 5.23
N GLU A 36 -10.35 4.26 5.53
CA GLU A 36 -10.17 4.73 6.91
C GLU A 36 -11.54 4.94 7.57
N ILE A 37 -11.68 4.48 8.81
CA ILE A 37 -12.88 4.69 9.61
C ILE A 37 -12.55 5.47 10.88
N SER A 38 -13.52 6.28 11.30
CA SER A 38 -13.46 6.99 12.57
C SER A 38 -13.59 6.04 13.77
N GLN A 39 -13.23 6.53 14.97
CA GLN A 39 -13.43 5.76 16.21
C GLN A 39 -14.91 5.43 16.45
N GLU A 40 -15.83 6.33 16.13
CA GLU A 40 -17.27 6.10 16.24
C GLU A 40 -17.72 4.94 15.32
N GLU A 41 -17.26 4.95 14.06
CA GLU A 41 -17.54 3.87 13.11
C GLU A 41 -16.92 2.54 13.56
N LEU A 42 -15.70 2.57 14.09
CA LEU A 42 -15.05 1.38 14.66
C LEU A 42 -15.90 0.80 15.80
N ASP A 43 -16.31 1.63 16.77
CA ASP A 43 -17.12 1.20 17.91
C ASP A 43 -18.46 0.59 17.45
N LEU A 44 -19.10 1.17 16.44
CA LEU A 44 -20.34 0.64 15.87
C LEU A 44 -20.18 -0.75 15.25
N VAL A 45 -19.07 -1.00 14.54
CA VAL A 45 -18.81 -2.32 13.92
C VAL A 45 -18.39 -3.35 14.95
N MET A 46 -17.57 -2.95 15.93
CA MET A 46 -17.09 -3.85 17.00
C MET A 46 -18.23 -4.30 17.90
N ASN A 47 -19.19 -3.41 18.18
CA ASN A 47 -20.38 -3.73 18.98
C ASN A 47 -21.48 -4.42 18.17
N SER A 48 -21.23 -4.70 16.88
CA SER A 48 -22.20 -5.28 15.93
C SER A 48 -23.51 -4.48 15.81
N SER A 49 -23.46 -3.18 16.11
CA SER A 49 -24.57 -2.25 15.92
C SER A 49 -24.78 -1.91 14.44
N VAL A 50 -23.70 -1.93 13.65
CA VAL A 50 -23.71 -1.65 12.21
C VAL A 50 -22.83 -2.68 11.49
N ASN A 51 -23.29 -3.16 10.33
CA ASN A 51 -22.48 -4.00 9.44
C ASN A 51 -21.40 -3.14 8.76
N GLY A 52 -20.14 -3.59 8.74
CA GLY A 52 -19.05 -2.89 8.05
C GLY A 52 -19.35 -2.59 6.58
N GLU A 53 -20.16 -3.42 5.91
CA GLU A 53 -20.61 -3.18 4.53
C GLU A 53 -21.48 -1.92 4.41
N LEU A 54 -22.31 -1.62 5.42
CA LEU A 54 -23.11 -0.39 5.46
C LEU A 54 -22.22 0.85 5.59
N ILE A 55 -21.10 0.73 6.32
CA ILE A 55 -20.12 1.81 6.43
C ILE A 55 -19.44 2.02 5.08
N VAL A 56 -18.93 0.96 4.46
CA VAL A 56 -18.34 1.03 3.11
C VAL A 56 -19.32 1.67 2.11
N ASN A 57 -20.58 1.22 2.10
CA ASN A 57 -21.61 1.77 1.23
C ASN A 57 -21.89 3.26 1.51
N ARG A 58 -21.86 3.69 2.78
CA ARG A 58 -21.98 5.11 3.13
C ARG A 58 -20.83 5.92 2.56
N HIS A 59 -19.58 5.47 2.73
CA HIS A 59 -18.40 6.15 2.18
C HIS A 59 -18.49 6.25 0.65
N MET A 60 -18.82 5.14 -0.03
CA MET A 60 -19.00 5.11 -1.49
C MET A 60 -20.12 6.03 -1.99
N ASN A 61 -21.20 6.20 -1.21
CA ASN A 61 -22.29 7.12 -1.57
C ASN A 61 -21.94 8.59 -1.34
N LEU A 62 -21.11 8.90 -0.33
CA LEU A 62 -20.67 10.25 -0.02
C LEU A 62 -19.61 10.76 -0.99
N GLU A 63 -18.75 9.87 -1.47
CA GLU A 63 -17.72 10.15 -2.45
C GLU A 63 -17.94 9.23 -3.67
N PRO A 64 -18.80 9.60 -4.63
CA PRO A 64 -19.11 8.77 -5.79
C PRO A 64 -17.91 8.46 -6.69
N SER A 65 -16.82 9.22 -6.54
CA SER A 65 -15.54 8.94 -7.19
C SER A 65 -14.80 7.76 -6.56
N LEU A 66 -15.16 7.32 -5.35
CA LEU A 66 -14.62 6.09 -4.79
C LEU A 66 -15.03 4.90 -5.69
N PRO A 67 -14.09 4.00 -6.00
CA PRO A 67 -12.82 3.79 -5.31
C PRO A 67 -11.60 4.57 -5.84
N ASP A 68 -11.75 5.50 -6.79
CA ASP A 68 -10.64 6.28 -7.34
C ASP A 68 -9.91 7.04 -6.22
N GLY A 69 -8.60 6.80 -6.09
CA GLY A 69 -7.75 7.43 -5.09
C GLY A 69 -7.65 6.71 -3.73
N LEU A 70 -8.37 5.60 -3.48
CA LEU A 70 -8.18 4.82 -2.25
C LEU A 70 -6.77 4.22 -2.14
N GLU A 71 -6.21 3.83 -3.28
CA GLU A 71 -4.84 3.30 -3.37
C GLU A 71 -3.82 4.33 -2.93
N ASP A 72 -3.98 5.55 -3.46
CA ASP A 72 -3.15 6.69 -3.14
C ASP A 72 -3.26 7.03 -1.65
N ARG A 73 -4.47 7.06 -1.09
CA ARG A 73 -4.70 7.34 0.34
C ARG A 73 -3.95 6.35 1.24
N VAL A 74 -4.05 5.05 1.00
CA VAL A 74 -3.37 4.07 1.87
C VAL A 74 -1.85 4.09 1.69
N ILE A 75 -1.36 4.37 0.47
CA ILE A 75 0.07 4.57 0.24
C ILE A 75 0.56 5.81 1.00
N ILE A 76 -0.18 6.92 0.98
CA ILE A 76 0.16 8.13 1.73
C ILE A 76 0.16 7.86 3.24
N ASP A 77 -0.76 7.06 3.75
CA ASP A 77 -0.78 6.65 5.16
C ASP A 77 0.45 5.83 5.53
N TYR A 78 0.82 4.85 4.69
CA TYR A 78 2.08 4.11 4.86
C TYR A 78 3.29 5.05 4.86
N LEU A 79 3.37 5.98 3.92
CA LEU A 79 4.50 6.92 3.82
C LEU A 79 4.56 7.86 5.04
N SER A 80 3.40 8.28 5.56
CA SER A 80 3.30 9.11 6.75
C SER A 80 3.69 8.36 8.02
N PHE A 81 3.43 7.05 8.08
CA PHE A 81 3.81 6.21 9.19
C PHE A 81 5.29 5.78 9.17
N SER A 82 5.83 5.52 7.97
CA SER A 82 7.17 4.95 7.80
C SER A 82 8.28 5.98 7.57
N THR A 83 7.94 7.25 7.33
CA THR A 83 8.91 8.30 7.01
C THR A 83 8.49 9.67 7.52
N ASP A 84 9.47 10.56 7.74
CA ASP A 84 9.23 11.99 8.05
C ASP A 84 9.13 12.86 6.77
N TYR A 85 8.71 12.28 5.65
CA TYR A 85 8.63 13.01 4.39
C TYR A 85 7.53 14.08 4.43
N SER A 86 7.78 15.23 3.80
CA SER A 86 6.75 16.25 3.60
C SER A 86 5.71 15.77 2.59
N ASP A 87 4.50 16.33 2.65
CA ASP A 87 3.42 15.92 1.74
C ASP A 87 3.79 16.11 0.26
N ARG A 88 4.55 17.17 -0.06
CA ARG A 88 5.12 17.36 -1.40
C ARG A 88 6.00 16.19 -1.83
N ARG A 89 6.81 15.64 -0.92
CA ARG A 89 7.70 14.51 -1.23
C ARG A 89 6.91 13.21 -1.35
N LYS A 90 5.89 13.00 -0.52
CA LYS A 90 4.99 11.85 -0.64
C LYS A 90 4.26 11.85 -1.98
N GLN A 91 3.73 13.02 -2.39
CA GLN A 91 3.10 13.16 -3.70
C GLN A 91 4.07 12.86 -4.84
N ALA A 92 5.31 13.37 -4.79
CA ALA A 92 6.30 13.08 -5.82
C ALA A 92 6.66 11.58 -5.92
N ILE A 93 6.66 10.86 -4.79
CA ILE A 93 6.85 9.39 -4.77
C ILE A 93 5.67 8.70 -5.45
N LEU A 94 4.45 9.10 -5.09
CA LEU A 94 3.23 8.55 -5.66
C LEU A 94 3.15 8.79 -7.18
N ASP A 95 3.42 10.02 -7.63
CA ASP A 95 3.49 10.39 -9.05
C ASP A 95 4.55 9.57 -9.80
N LYS A 96 5.67 9.23 -9.13
CA LYS A 96 6.70 8.36 -9.72
C LYS A 96 6.19 6.93 -9.87
N LEU A 97 5.55 6.38 -8.84
CA LEU A 97 5.00 5.01 -8.86
C LEU A 97 3.93 4.86 -9.93
N HIS A 98 3.03 5.85 -10.09
CA HIS A 98 1.97 5.84 -11.11
C HIS A 98 2.47 5.69 -12.55
N LYS A 99 3.73 6.04 -12.84
CA LYS A 99 4.35 5.81 -14.16
C LYS A 99 4.62 4.34 -14.46
N TYR A 100 4.63 3.50 -13.42
CA TYR A 100 4.98 2.08 -13.47
C TYR A 100 3.86 1.25 -12.84
N GLY A 101 2.77 1.03 -13.59
CA GLY A 101 1.52 0.49 -13.06
C GLY A 101 1.64 -0.88 -12.37
N ASP A 102 2.52 -1.77 -12.84
CA ASP A 102 2.80 -3.07 -12.21
C ASP A 102 3.54 -2.92 -10.87
N ILE A 103 4.58 -2.08 -10.83
CA ILE A 103 5.32 -1.73 -9.60
C ILE A 103 4.40 -1.03 -8.59
N PHE A 104 3.57 -0.09 -9.07
CA PHE A 104 2.57 0.58 -8.24
C PHE A 104 1.59 -0.42 -7.62
N ASN A 105 1.00 -1.30 -8.44
CA ASN A 105 0.04 -2.29 -7.96
C ASN A 105 0.67 -3.25 -6.94
N GLU A 106 1.88 -3.72 -7.19
CA GLU A 106 2.55 -4.61 -6.22
C GLU A 106 2.89 -3.87 -4.92
N PHE A 107 3.38 -2.64 -5.01
CA PHE A 107 3.64 -1.83 -3.81
C PHE A 107 2.35 -1.52 -3.04
N TYR A 108 1.24 -1.27 -3.73
CA TYR A 108 -0.08 -1.13 -3.11
C TYR A 108 -0.48 -2.39 -2.33
N TYR A 109 -0.31 -3.58 -2.91
CA TYR A 109 -0.59 -4.84 -2.20
C TYR A 109 0.39 -5.10 -1.05
N TYR A 110 1.65 -4.71 -1.18
CA TYR A 110 2.59 -4.70 -0.06
C TYR A 110 2.10 -3.81 1.07
N VAL A 111 1.64 -2.59 0.77
CA VAL A 111 1.09 -1.67 1.78
C VAL A 111 -0.16 -2.26 2.45
N LEU A 112 -1.04 -2.92 1.69
CA LEU A 112 -2.19 -3.58 2.31
C LEU A 112 -1.77 -4.76 3.20
N ARG A 113 -0.84 -5.62 2.75
CA ARG A 113 -0.62 -6.92 3.39
C ARG A 113 0.60 -6.96 4.31
N GLU A 114 1.48 -5.96 4.23
CA GLU A 114 2.81 -5.95 4.84
C GLU A 114 3.64 -7.20 4.47
N SER A 115 3.41 -7.74 3.27
CA SER A 115 4.06 -8.95 2.74
C SER A 115 4.40 -8.77 1.26
N PHE A 116 5.60 -9.19 0.85
CA PHE A 116 6.02 -9.13 -0.55
C PHE A 116 5.34 -10.22 -1.38
N GLU A 117 4.89 -9.87 -2.58
CA GLU A 117 4.37 -10.83 -3.57
C GLU A 117 5.45 -11.24 -4.59
N ASP A 118 6.44 -10.38 -4.82
CA ASP A 118 7.58 -10.60 -5.72
C ASP A 118 7.16 -10.99 -7.17
N GLY A 119 6.06 -10.39 -7.65
CA GLY A 119 5.56 -10.59 -9.00
C GLY A 119 6.32 -9.78 -10.06
N VAL A 120 6.86 -8.63 -9.67
CA VAL A 120 7.71 -7.77 -10.50
C VAL A 120 9.17 -8.15 -10.33
N VAL A 121 9.80 -8.48 -11.46
CA VAL A 121 11.21 -8.85 -11.52
C VAL A 121 11.94 -7.96 -12.52
N GLU A 122 12.98 -7.27 -12.06
CA GLU A 122 13.83 -6.42 -12.89
C GLU A 122 15.29 -6.87 -12.78
N SER A 123 15.90 -7.21 -13.92
CA SER A 123 17.29 -7.69 -13.99
C SER A 123 17.63 -8.81 -12.98
N GLY A 124 16.66 -9.69 -12.68
CA GLY A 124 16.82 -10.81 -11.73
C GLY A 124 16.64 -10.45 -10.25
N TYR A 125 16.14 -9.25 -9.96
CA TYR A 125 15.79 -8.79 -8.61
C TYR A 125 14.28 -8.56 -8.48
N TYR A 126 13.76 -8.91 -7.31
CA TYR A 126 12.40 -8.61 -6.86
C TYR A 126 12.48 -7.88 -5.51
N ALA A 127 11.35 -7.33 -5.05
CA ALA A 127 11.34 -6.41 -3.92
C ALA A 127 11.90 -7.03 -2.63
N SER A 128 11.46 -8.23 -2.24
CA SER A 128 11.95 -8.87 -1.00
C SER A 128 13.46 -9.15 -1.06
N LYS A 129 13.97 -9.63 -2.20
CA LYS A 129 15.42 -9.84 -2.40
C LYS A 129 16.22 -8.57 -2.22
N LEU A 130 15.71 -7.44 -2.73
CA LEU A 130 16.37 -6.14 -2.57
C LEU A 130 16.39 -5.69 -1.10
N VAL A 131 15.35 -6.01 -0.33
CA VAL A 131 15.32 -5.78 1.12
C VAL A 131 16.29 -6.69 1.86
N GLU A 132 16.30 -7.99 1.54
CA GLU A 132 17.13 -9.01 2.21
C GLU A 132 18.62 -8.82 1.93
N ASP A 133 19.01 -8.68 0.66
CA ASP A 133 20.41 -8.66 0.24
C ASP A 133 21.07 -7.29 0.49
N PHE A 134 20.29 -6.20 0.47
CA PHE A 134 20.83 -4.83 0.51
C PHE A 134 20.27 -3.96 1.66
N SER A 135 19.46 -4.53 2.55
CA SER A 135 18.87 -3.82 3.70
C SER A 135 18.07 -2.57 3.30
N LEU A 136 17.44 -2.59 2.13
CA LEU A 136 16.56 -1.51 1.68
C LEU A 136 15.27 -1.51 2.48
N SER A 137 14.67 -0.34 2.68
CA SER A 137 13.28 -0.28 3.11
C SER A 137 12.38 -0.80 1.99
N PRO A 138 11.12 -1.20 2.26
CA PRO A 138 10.20 -1.64 1.22
C PRO A 138 10.00 -0.58 0.13
N LEU A 139 9.77 0.67 0.51
CA LEU A 139 9.75 1.80 -0.43
C LEU A 139 11.06 1.93 -1.21
N GLY A 140 12.20 1.71 -0.55
CA GLY A 140 13.52 1.71 -1.18
C GLY A 140 13.63 0.62 -2.25
N ALA A 141 13.19 -0.60 -1.96
CA ALA A 141 13.21 -1.73 -2.88
C ALA A 141 12.35 -1.47 -4.12
N TYR A 142 11.11 -1.00 -3.97
CA TYR A 142 10.26 -0.66 -5.12
C TYR A 142 10.80 0.52 -5.94
N ASN A 143 11.38 1.54 -5.29
CA ASN A 143 12.10 2.60 -6.02
C ASN A 143 13.33 2.07 -6.77
N TYR A 144 13.99 1.04 -6.23
CA TYR A 144 15.14 0.42 -6.86
C TYR A 144 14.74 -0.46 -8.05
N LEU A 145 13.59 -1.13 -8.00
CA LEU A 145 13.00 -1.80 -9.17
C LEU A 145 12.74 -0.79 -10.30
N ILE A 146 12.25 0.41 -9.98
CA ILE A 146 12.13 1.49 -10.97
C ILE A 146 13.52 1.88 -11.53
N TYR A 147 14.54 2.03 -10.68
CA TYR A 147 15.88 2.37 -11.13
C TYR A 147 16.49 1.29 -12.03
N LEU A 148 16.31 0.01 -11.69
CA LEU A 148 16.70 -1.13 -12.53
C LEU A 148 15.99 -1.11 -13.88
N ARG A 149 14.75 -0.62 -13.95
CA ARG A 149 13.98 -0.49 -15.20
C ARG A 149 14.41 0.72 -16.03
N GLU A 150 14.67 1.87 -15.39
CA GLU A 150 15.06 3.13 -16.04
C GLU A 150 16.51 3.11 -16.53
N ASP A 151 17.43 2.57 -15.72
CA ASP A 151 18.86 2.54 -15.98
C ASP A 151 19.51 1.27 -15.41
N PRO A 152 19.30 0.11 -16.08
CA PRO A 152 19.75 -1.18 -15.57
C PRO A 152 21.27 -1.25 -15.35
N GLN A 153 22.06 -0.57 -16.19
CA GLN A 153 23.52 -0.68 -16.13
C GLN A 153 24.07 -0.02 -14.87
N ASN A 154 23.62 1.21 -14.57
CA ASN A 154 24.08 1.93 -13.38
C ASN A 154 23.47 1.33 -12.11
N ALA A 155 22.20 0.92 -12.12
CA ALA A 155 21.58 0.25 -10.98
C ALA A 155 22.32 -1.06 -10.61
N LEU A 156 22.68 -1.89 -11.60
CA LEU A 156 23.45 -3.11 -11.33
C LEU A 156 24.88 -2.82 -10.84
N ALA A 157 25.49 -1.73 -11.31
CA ALA A 157 26.81 -1.31 -10.83
C ALA A 157 26.74 -0.87 -9.37
N ASP A 158 25.72 -0.11 -8.99
CA ASP A 158 25.49 0.36 -7.63
C ASP A 158 25.22 -0.80 -6.65
N LEU A 159 24.42 -1.81 -7.05
CA LEU A 159 24.24 -3.03 -6.24
C LEU A 159 25.57 -3.76 -6.00
N LYS A 160 26.42 -3.87 -7.03
CA LYS A 160 27.74 -4.52 -6.90
C LYS A 160 28.72 -3.74 -6.04
N ALA A 161 28.67 -2.40 -6.12
CA ALA A 161 29.50 -1.52 -5.31
C ALA A 161 29.10 -1.51 -3.83
N GLY A 162 27.86 -1.92 -3.53
CA GLY A 162 27.26 -1.85 -2.21
C GLY A 162 26.55 -0.51 -2.01
N LEU A 163 25.29 -0.56 -1.58
CA LEU A 163 24.50 0.64 -1.38
C LEU A 163 24.99 1.39 -0.13
N PRO A 164 24.99 2.75 -0.13
CA PRO A 164 25.31 3.53 1.04
C PRO A 164 24.39 3.15 2.21
N ARG A 165 24.98 2.63 3.29
CA ARG A 165 24.24 2.39 4.53
C ARG A 165 24.04 3.72 5.24
N LYS A 166 22.79 4.12 5.48
CA LYS A 166 22.46 5.27 6.33
C LYS A 166 22.66 4.94 7.80
#